data_AF-A0A2H9PGA8-F1
#
_entry.id   AF-A0A2H9PGA8-F1
#
_cell.length_a   1.000
_cell.length_b   1.000
_cell.length_c   1.000
_cell.angle_alpha   90.00
_cell.angle_beta   90.00
_cell.angle_gamma   90.00
#
_symmetry.space_group_name_H-M   'P 1'
#
loop_
_entity.id
_entity.type
_entity.pdbx_description
1 polymer ?
#
loop_
_entity_poly.entity_id
_entity_poly.type
_entity_poly.pdbx_seq_one_letter_code
_entity_poly.pdbx_strand_id
1 'polypeptide(L)'
;IIDGKCDPDCKEKYGESAIKMDPDCVEILNETICGNRRCDFPKENYRTCPKDCPSGGYDNFCDGIIDGKCDPDCKEKEDVDCVNNQTDMPKVFHLTNTGIDTGVLTLAVVVVVLIASGYGIRIYIKTRNSVPK
;
A
#
# COMPACT_ATOMS: atom_id res chain seq x y z
N ILE A 1 23.87 4.01 32.44
CA ILE A 1 23.38 2.62 32.42
C ILE A 1 22.36 2.61 31.30
N ILE A 2 22.58 1.84 30.24
CA ILE A 2 21.61 1.67 29.15
C ILE A 2 20.50 0.82 29.75
N ASP A 3 19.35 1.39 30.02
CA ASP A 3 18.23 0.69 30.66
C ASP A 3 17.07 0.40 29.71
N GLY A 4 17.20 0.83 28.45
CA GLY A 4 16.25 0.57 27.38
C GLY A 4 14.94 1.36 27.51
N LYS A 5 14.89 2.40 28.35
CA LYS A 5 13.74 3.28 28.47
C LYS A 5 14.13 4.71 28.13
N CYS A 6 13.62 5.22 27.00
CA CYS A 6 13.71 6.64 26.71
C CYS A 6 12.98 7.44 27.81
N ASP A 7 13.67 8.37 28.45
CA ASP A 7 13.07 9.31 29.42
C ASP A 7 12.29 10.40 28.65
N PRO A 8 10.94 10.41 28.73
CA PRO A 8 10.11 11.37 28.00
C PRO A 8 10.26 12.81 28.51
N ASP A 9 10.84 13.02 29.70
CA ASP A 9 10.94 14.33 30.36
C ASP A 9 12.26 15.07 30.05
N CYS A 10 13.10 14.50 29.16
CA CYS A 10 14.42 15.03 28.83
C CYS A 10 14.35 16.46 28.23
N LYS A 11 13.29 16.76 27.45
CA LYS A 11 13.04 18.10 26.87
C LYS A 11 12.68 19.14 27.93
N GLU A 12 11.93 18.76 28.96
CA GLU A 12 11.47 19.66 30.03
C GLU A 12 12.61 20.03 30.98
N LYS A 13 13.54 19.12 31.22
CA LYS A 13 14.61 19.29 32.20
C LYS A 13 15.86 20.00 31.68
N TYR A 14 16.14 19.90 30.38
CA TYR A 14 17.42 20.36 29.80
C TYR A 14 17.26 21.18 28.50
N GLY A 15 16.02 21.46 28.08
CA GLY A 15 15.72 22.28 26.90
C GLY A 15 15.95 21.58 25.56
N GLU A 16 15.75 22.29 24.44
CA GLU A 16 15.78 21.72 23.08
C GLU A 16 17.14 21.13 22.65
N SER A 17 18.22 21.38 23.42
CA SER A 17 19.57 20.88 23.14
C SER A 17 19.96 19.60 23.91
N ALA A 18 19.02 19.03 24.68
CA ALA A 18 19.25 17.93 25.60
C ALA A 18 19.46 16.53 24.98
N ILE A 19 19.25 16.39 23.67
CA ILE A 19 19.14 15.10 22.96
C ILE A 19 20.49 14.31 22.94
N LYS A 20 21.59 14.88 23.43
CA LYS A 20 22.94 14.27 23.37
C LYS A 20 23.36 13.48 24.62
N MET A 21 22.59 13.48 25.70
CA MET A 21 23.06 12.94 27.00
C MET A 21 22.43 11.62 27.44
N ASP A 22 21.39 11.14 26.76
CA ASP A 22 20.79 9.83 27.03
C ASP A 22 21.17 8.79 25.94
N PRO A 23 22.02 7.80 26.25
CA PRO A 23 22.37 6.70 25.36
C PRO A 23 21.18 5.82 24.95
N ASP A 24 20.07 5.85 25.68
CA ASP A 24 18.84 5.12 25.34
C ASP A 24 18.03 5.85 24.25
N CYS A 25 18.23 7.16 24.04
CA CYS A 25 17.56 7.99 23.02
C CYS A 25 18.24 8.00 21.63
N VAL A 26 19.07 6.99 21.32
CA VAL A 26 19.74 6.86 20.01
C VAL A 26 18.77 6.68 18.84
N GLU A 27 17.48 6.44 19.09
CA GLU A 27 16.42 6.43 18.06
C GLU A 27 16.08 7.81 17.46
N ILE A 28 16.60 8.92 17.99
CA ILE A 28 16.34 10.28 17.43
C ILE A 28 17.32 10.62 16.27
N LEU A 29 18.34 9.80 16.01
CA LEU A 29 19.22 10.04 14.86
C LEU A 29 18.49 9.83 13.52
N ASN A 30 17.52 8.90 13.48
CA ASN A 30 16.76 8.60 12.26
C ASN A 30 15.61 9.59 12.02
N GLU A 31 14.95 10.15 13.04
CA GLU A 31 13.91 11.18 12.82
C GLU A 31 14.50 12.55 12.43
N THR A 32 15.77 12.81 12.75
CA THR A 32 16.43 14.07 12.30
C THR A 32 16.95 13.96 10.87
N ILE A 33 17.25 12.74 10.41
CA ILE A 33 17.72 12.45 9.05
C ILE A 33 16.56 12.05 8.15
N CYS A 34 15.39 11.66 8.66
CA CYS A 34 14.25 11.19 7.85
C CYS A 34 12.92 11.77 8.31
N GLY A 35 11.98 11.92 7.37
CA GLY A 35 10.58 12.23 7.64
C GLY A 35 10.09 13.56 7.09
N ASN A 36 10.87 14.21 6.21
CA ASN A 36 10.47 15.44 5.52
C ASN A 36 9.77 15.15 4.16
N ARG A 37 9.61 13.87 3.80
CA ARG A 37 9.01 13.36 2.56
C ARG A 37 9.82 13.69 1.30
N ARG A 38 11.11 13.93 1.44
CA ARG A 38 12.07 14.15 0.36
C ARG A 38 13.33 13.37 0.67
N CYS A 39 13.91 12.74 -0.35
CA CYS A 39 15.21 12.11 -0.19
C CYS A 39 16.31 13.19 -0.22
N ASP A 40 16.82 13.60 0.95
CA ASP A 40 17.87 14.64 1.05
C ASP A 40 19.29 14.03 0.92
N PHE A 41 19.67 13.71 -0.30
CA PHE A 41 21.03 13.30 -0.65
C PHE A 41 22.05 14.44 -0.37
N PRO A 42 23.24 14.20 0.21
CA PRO A 42 23.90 12.91 0.51
C PRO A 42 23.67 12.32 1.90
N LYS A 43 22.76 12.89 2.68
CA LYS A 43 22.57 12.51 4.08
C LYS A 43 21.61 11.33 4.22
N GLU A 44 20.71 11.19 3.26
CA GLU A 44 19.70 10.15 3.18
C GLU A 44 19.93 9.24 1.97
N ASN A 45 19.55 7.98 2.13
CA ASN A 45 19.47 6.97 1.07
C ASN A 45 18.51 5.85 1.50
N TYR A 46 18.20 4.90 0.62
CA TYR A 46 17.26 3.82 0.87
C TYR A 46 17.59 3.03 2.14
N ARG A 47 18.87 2.79 2.42
CA ARG A 47 19.32 2.05 3.60
C ARG A 47 19.07 2.79 4.91
N THR A 48 19.27 4.09 4.93
CA THR A 48 19.16 4.93 6.13
C THR A 48 17.76 5.53 6.28
N CYS A 49 17.04 5.67 5.17
CA CYS A 49 15.82 6.45 5.05
C CYS A 49 14.80 5.89 4.04
N PRO A 50 14.40 4.61 4.12
CA PRO A 50 13.54 3.98 3.10
C PRO A 50 12.15 4.63 2.96
N LYS A 51 11.73 5.41 3.96
CA LYS A 51 10.45 6.14 3.96
C LYS A 51 10.46 7.34 2.99
N ASP A 52 11.57 8.06 2.92
CA ASP A 52 11.71 9.27 2.11
C ASP A 52 12.55 9.03 0.84
N CYS A 53 13.44 8.03 0.87
CA CYS A 53 14.20 7.48 -0.26
C CYS A 53 13.71 6.07 -0.60
N PRO A 54 12.67 5.93 -1.45
CA PRO A 54 12.15 4.62 -1.85
C PRO A 54 13.08 3.92 -2.86
N SER A 55 12.98 2.59 -2.92
CA SER A 55 13.75 1.77 -3.86
C SER A 55 13.50 2.15 -5.32
N GLY A 56 14.56 2.10 -6.13
CA GLY A 56 14.57 2.58 -7.52
C GLY A 56 14.79 4.10 -7.68
N GLY A 57 15.15 4.80 -6.59
CA GLY A 57 15.43 6.23 -6.58
C GLY A 57 16.93 6.52 -6.67
N TYR A 58 17.30 7.71 -7.16
CA TYR A 58 18.70 8.17 -7.14
C TYR A 58 19.06 8.76 -5.78
N ASP A 59 19.82 8.02 -4.99
CA ASP A 59 20.24 8.36 -3.63
C ASP A 59 21.69 7.93 -3.27
N ASN A 60 22.48 7.55 -4.28
CA ASN A 60 23.86 7.05 -4.21
C ASN A 60 24.01 5.78 -3.35
N PHE A 61 22.94 5.01 -3.22
CA PHE A 61 22.98 3.69 -2.63
C PHE A 61 22.24 2.69 -3.52
N CYS A 62 22.99 1.78 -4.12
CA CYS A 62 22.42 0.64 -4.82
C CYS A 62 21.75 -0.32 -3.83
N ASP A 63 20.42 -0.44 -3.87
CA ASP A 63 19.64 -1.32 -3.00
C ASP A 63 19.58 -2.78 -3.50
N GLY A 64 19.64 -2.99 -4.82
CA GLY A 64 19.63 -4.30 -5.47
C GLY A 64 18.38 -5.14 -5.19
N ILE A 65 17.25 -4.50 -4.84
CA ILE A 65 16.01 -5.18 -4.51
C ILE A 65 15.27 -5.52 -5.80
N ILE A 66 14.79 -6.76 -5.89
CA ILE A 66 13.91 -7.18 -6.99
C ILE A 66 12.49 -6.69 -6.69
N ASP A 67 12.18 -5.44 -7.06
CA ASP A 67 10.89 -4.78 -6.85
C ASP A 67 10.22 -4.26 -8.14
N GLY A 68 10.88 -4.46 -9.28
CA GLY A 68 10.44 -4.02 -10.60
C GLY A 68 10.83 -2.60 -10.93
N LYS A 69 11.64 -1.96 -10.10
CA LYS A 69 12.25 -0.67 -10.38
C LYS A 69 13.75 -0.84 -10.47
N CYS A 70 14.32 -0.26 -11.52
CA CYS A 70 15.76 -0.18 -11.67
C CYS A 70 16.29 0.97 -10.79
N ASP A 71 17.18 0.65 -9.86
CA ASP A 71 17.95 1.59 -9.07
C ASP A 71 19.07 2.23 -9.92
N PRO A 72 19.03 3.56 -10.13
CA PRO A 72 19.98 4.26 -10.97
C PRO A 72 21.40 4.35 -10.39
N ASP A 73 21.59 4.01 -9.12
CA ASP A 73 22.91 3.98 -8.46
C ASP A 73 23.62 2.63 -8.57
N CYS A 74 22.91 1.59 -9.00
CA CYS A 74 23.47 0.27 -9.26
C CYS A 74 24.28 0.22 -10.56
N LYS A 75 25.41 -0.49 -10.54
CA LYS A 75 26.15 -0.82 -11.77
C LYS A 75 25.44 -1.93 -12.54
N GLU A 76 25.90 -2.17 -13.77
CA GLU A 76 25.40 -3.25 -14.61
C GLU A 76 25.35 -4.58 -13.84
N LYS A 77 24.15 -5.17 -13.74
CA LYS A 77 23.86 -6.46 -13.08
C LYS A 77 23.94 -6.46 -11.54
N GLU A 78 24.17 -5.32 -10.89
CA GLU A 78 24.02 -5.21 -9.43
C GLU A 78 22.53 -5.17 -9.04
N ASP A 79 21.70 -4.58 -9.90
CA ASP A 79 20.26 -4.67 -9.84
C ASP A 79 19.72 -5.48 -11.03
N VAL A 80 18.96 -6.53 -10.71
CA VAL A 80 18.35 -7.46 -11.67
C VAL A 80 17.27 -6.75 -12.51
N ASP A 81 16.60 -5.74 -11.94
CA ASP A 81 15.55 -4.98 -12.60
C ASP A 81 16.12 -3.99 -13.63
N CYS A 82 17.40 -3.63 -13.54
CA CYS A 82 18.09 -2.80 -14.54
C CYS A 82 18.53 -3.55 -15.80
N VAL A 83 18.75 -4.86 -15.72
CA VAL A 83 19.19 -5.68 -16.87
C VAL A 83 18.01 -6.03 -17.78
N ASN A 84 16.82 -6.10 -17.20
CA ASN A 84 15.58 -6.41 -17.91
C ASN A 84 14.89 -5.12 -18.37
N ASN A 85 15.48 -4.44 -19.36
CA ASN A 85 14.78 -3.37 -20.07
C ASN A 85 13.51 -3.94 -20.71
N GLN A 86 12.37 -3.67 -20.07
CA GLN A 86 10.99 -4.01 -20.45
C GLN A 86 10.62 -5.50 -20.37
N THR A 87 9.83 -5.85 -19.37
CA THR A 87 8.38 -5.97 -19.57
C THR A 87 7.72 -5.68 -18.24
N ASP A 88 6.59 -4.98 -18.28
CA ASP A 88 5.68 -4.74 -17.18
C ASP A 88 5.78 -5.83 -16.11
N MET A 89 6.42 -5.55 -14.95
CA MET A 89 6.01 -6.28 -13.76
C MET A 89 4.50 -6.05 -13.69
N PRO A 90 3.72 -7.13 -13.66
CA PRO A 90 2.29 -6.98 -13.64
C PRO A 90 2.05 -6.09 -12.43
N LYS A 91 1.34 -4.95 -12.63
CA LYS A 91 0.51 -4.40 -11.57
C LYS A 91 0.02 -5.63 -10.83
N VAL A 92 0.34 -5.78 -9.55
CA VAL A 92 -0.24 -6.83 -8.73
C VAL A 92 -1.72 -6.57 -8.83
N PHE A 93 -2.31 -7.16 -9.86
CA PHE A 93 -3.70 -7.28 -10.09
C PHE A 93 -3.97 -8.26 -8.98
N HIS A 94 -4.32 -7.72 -7.82
CA HIS A 94 -5.20 -8.42 -6.93
C HIS A 94 -6.27 -8.97 -7.87
N LEU A 95 -6.16 -10.26 -8.20
CA LEU A 95 -7.23 -11.06 -8.74
C LEU A 95 -8.28 -11.11 -7.63
N THR A 96 -8.93 -9.97 -7.36
CA THR A 96 -10.30 -10.00 -6.91
C THR A 96 -11.05 -10.51 -8.13
N ASN A 97 -11.34 -11.80 -8.07
CA ASN A 97 -12.16 -12.56 -8.98
C ASN A 97 -13.16 -11.68 -9.76
N THR A 98 -13.15 -11.88 -11.07
CA THR A 98 -14.20 -11.48 -12.02
C THR A 98 -14.45 -9.98 -12.13
N GLY A 99 -14.01 -9.39 -13.24
CA GLY A 99 -14.51 -8.10 -13.75
C GLY A 99 -15.98 -8.14 -14.17
N ILE A 100 -16.84 -8.67 -13.31
CA ILE A 100 -18.26 -8.41 -13.35
C ILE A 100 -18.44 -7.29 -12.34
N ASP A 101 -18.65 -6.08 -12.84
CA ASP A 101 -19.14 -4.98 -12.02
C ASP A 101 -20.30 -5.52 -11.17
N THR A 102 -20.15 -5.51 -9.85
CA THR A 102 -21.16 -6.01 -8.90
C THR A 102 -22.54 -5.38 -9.14
N GLY A 103 -22.59 -4.20 -9.79
CA GLY A 103 -23.83 -3.58 -10.26
C GLY A 103 -24.55 -4.36 -11.37
N VAL A 104 -23.82 -4.99 -12.29
CA VAL A 104 -24.40 -5.73 -13.43
C VAL A 104 -25.02 -7.04 -12.97
N LEU A 105 -24.35 -7.76 -12.05
CA LEU A 105 -24.88 -9.02 -11.51
C LEU A 105 -26.13 -8.79 -10.65
N THR A 106 -26.10 -7.74 -9.81
CA THR A 106 -27.25 -7.39 -8.96
C THR A 106 -28.46 -6.97 -9.80
N LEU A 107 -28.26 -6.17 -10.86
CA LEU A 107 -29.34 -5.79 -11.78
C LEU A 107 -29.96 -7.01 -12.47
N ALA A 108 -29.14 -7.94 -12.97
CA ALA A 108 -29.63 -9.14 -13.66
C ALA A 108 -30.50 -10.02 -12.76
N VAL A 109 -30.10 -10.22 -11.49
CA VAL A 109 -30.87 -11.00 -10.52
C VAL A 109 -32.22 -10.34 -10.22
N VAL A 110 -32.25 -9.02 -10.02
CA VAL A 110 -33.50 -8.28 -9.78
C VAL A 110 -34.46 -8.43 -10.95
N VAL A 111 -33.97 -8.30 -12.19
CA VAL A 111 -34.79 -8.46 -13.40
C VAL A 111 -35.40 -9.86 -13.48
N VAL A 112 -34.63 -10.92 -13.22
CA VAL A 112 -35.13 -12.31 -13.24
C VAL A 112 -36.21 -12.53 -12.19
N VAL A 113 -36.05 -11.99 -10.97
CA VAL A 113 -37.06 -12.10 -9.89
C VAL A 113 -38.35 -11.36 -10.26
N LEU A 114 -38.26 -10.17 -10.86
CA LEU A 114 -39.44 -9.41 -11.29
C LEU A 114 -40.19 -10.14 -12.43
N ILE A 115 -39.47 -10.72 -13.38
CA ILE A 115 -40.08 -11.52 -14.44
C ILE A 115 -40.78 -12.74 -13.84
N ALA A 116 -40.09 -13.53 -13.00
CA ALA A 116 -40.66 -14.74 -12.40
C ALA A 116 -41.89 -14.45 -11.53
N SER A 117 -41.83 -13.40 -10.69
CA SER A 117 -42.97 -12.97 -9.87
C SER A 117 -44.14 -12.49 -10.72
N GLY A 118 -43.89 -11.71 -11.79
CA GLY A 118 -44.91 -11.28 -12.74
C GLY A 118 -45.61 -12.45 -13.44
N TYR A 119 -44.84 -13.44 -13.92
CA TYR A 119 -45.40 -14.66 -14.51
C TYR A 119 -46.21 -15.48 -13.50
N GLY A 120 -45.71 -15.62 -12.27
CA GLY A 120 -46.40 -16.33 -11.18
C GLY A 120 -47.74 -15.69 -10.82
N ILE A 121 -47.77 -14.36 -10.68
CA ILE A 121 -49.01 -13.60 -10.39
C ILE A 121 -50.02 -13.78 -11.52
N ARG A 122 -49.59 -13.72 -12.78
CA ARG A 122 -50.48 -13.89 -13.94
C ARG A 122 -51.14 -15.27 -13.96
N ILE A 123 -50.38 -16.33 -13.67
CA ILE A 123 -50.89 -17.70 -13.57
C ILE A 123 -51.85 -17.82 -12.39
N TYR A 124 -51.49 -17.26 -11.23
CA TYR A 124 -52.34 -17.28 -10.03
C TYR A 124 -53.70 -16.61 -10.28
N ILE A 125 -53.73 -15.42 -10.89
CA ILE A 125 -54.97 -14.72 -11.24
C ILE A 125 -55.82 -15.55 -12.20
N LYS A 126 -55.20 -16.13 -13.24
CA LYS A 126 -55.91 -16.99 -14.21
C LYS A 126 -56.55 -18.20 -13.54
N THR A 127 -55.83 -18.84 -12.63
CA THR A 127 -56.30 -20.03 -11.91
C THR A 127 -57.44 -19.68 -10.97
N ARG A 128 -57.32 -18.59 -10.18
CA ARG A 128 -58.37 -18.13 -9.28
C ARG A 128 -59.68 -17.80 -10.00
N ASN A 129 -59.60 -17.16 -11.17
CA ASN A 129 -60.79 -16.80 -11.95
C ASN A 129 -61.44 -18.01 -12.65
N SER A 130 -60.75 -19.15 -12.71
CA SER A 130 -61.22 -20.37 -13.36
C SER A 130 -61.81 -21.39 -12.36
N VAL A 131 -61.75 -21.12 -11.04
CA VAL A 131 -62.41 -21.94 -10.02
C VAL A 131 -63.82 -21.37 -9.80
N PRO A 132 -64.90 -22.05 -10.23
CA PRO A 132 -66.25 -21.65 -9.89
C PRO A 132 -66.48 -21.78 -8.38
N LYS A 133 -67.21 -20.81 -7.80
CA LYS A 133 -67.62 -20.82 -6.39
C LYS A 133 -68.66 -21.90 -6.10
#